data_AF-X0B7U8-F1
#
_entry.id   AF-X0B7U8-F1
#
_cell.length_a   1.000
_cell.length_b   1.000
_cell.length_c   1.000
_cell.angle_alpha   90.00
_cell.angle_beta   90.00
_cell.angle_gamma   90.00
#
_symmetry.space_group_name_H-M   'P 1'
#
loop_
_entity.id
_entity.type
_entity.pdbx_description
1 polymer ?
#
loop_
_entity_poly.entity_id
_entity_poly.type
_entity_poly.pdbx_seq_one_letter_code
_entity_poly.pdbx_strand_id
1 'polypeptide(L)'
;MGAEVEPALQVIVLGSGGGPQESNTTAFLVRSVAQKWHRGSIIAVDAGVHLSAITRIMEESIPSPPPPPPFTLTIGPFAGLELPYSSPSANASHITRSLVDTYLITHPHLDHISGFVVNTAGFPGTRPKKLAALPSTIQAFKNHIFNNVIWPNLSDENNGAGLVTYMRLVEGGSPTLGDGESRGYIEVADGLLIKVWSVSHGHCLEKHSHRGSTSSASTRFSSHDASMPQGPIARSASYYPGSISLHRGSLMIPQNSFSPVTTTLEQEQICVYNSSAYFIQEPTTHREVLIFGDVEPDSISLSPRNLNIWQQAAPKIASGNLKAIFIECSYDESQAEDRLYGHLKPRYVIEELRALAHEVEVERKSHYSEPKKRKRMGSTTDETPRRNPSIANLTSEDPVSPRTIKASTPDYVHPGIETPPTPHLASPTAELTLNPSDSFTSVPRIKRPLEGLKVVIIHVKDRLDDGPNVGNTILKQLHNFESETESPLGCEFIISHSGQSIYL
;
A
#
# COMPACT_ATOMS: atom_id res chain seq x y z
N MET A 1 23.21 27.75 12.44
CA MET A 1 21.82 27.86 11.96
C MET A 1 21.72 26.96 10.75
N GLY A 2 20.98 25.85 10.82
CA GLY A 2 20.55 25.16 9.60
C GLY A 2 19.45 25.98 8.94
N ALA A 3 19.33 25.91 7.62
CA ALA A 3 18.12 26.38 6.97
C ALA A 3 16.97 25.44 7.37
N GLU A 4 15.82 26.00 7.74
CA GLU A 4 14.58 25.22 7.74
C GLU A 4 14.32 24.79 6.29
N VAL A 5 14.18 23.49 6.07
CA VAL A 5 13.85 22.97 4.74
C VAL A 5 12.37 23.25 4.52
N GLU A 6 12.04 24.08 3.54
CA GLU A 6 10.66 24.38 3.19
C GLU A 6 9.89 23.08 2.89
N PRO A 7 8.64 22.94 3.37
CA PRO A 7 7.86 21.73 3.15
C PRO A 7 7.53 21.60 1.67
N ALA A 8 7.71 20.40 1.12
CA ALA A 8 7.44 20.10 -0.28
C ALA A 8 6.11 19.36 -0.48
N LEU A 9 5.59 18.70 0.56
CA LEU A 9 4.26 18.10 0.57
C LEU A 9 3.36 18.72 1.65
N GLN A 10 2.08 18.82 1.34
CA GLN A 10 1.00 19.08 2.30
C GLN A 10 -0.02 17.94 2.24
N VAL A 11 -0.33 17.35 3.39
CA VAL A 11 -1.46 16.45 3.60
C VAL A 11 -2.53 17.18 4.41
N ILE A 12 -3.79 17.09 3.97
CA ILE A 12 -4.96 17.66 4.66
C ILE A 12 -5.88 16.50 5.05
N VAL A 13 -6.25 16.41 6.32
CA VAL A 13 -7.16 15.39 6.84
C VAL A 13 -8.60 15.86 6.66
N LEU A 14 -9.38 15.13 5.84
CA LEU A 14 -10.82 15.36 5.70
C LEU A 14 -11.62 14.52 6.69
N GLY A 15 -11.18 13.29 6.94
CA GLY A 15 -11.73 12.39 7.96
C GLY A 15 -10.66 11.43 8.46
N SER A 16 -10.70 11.10 9.75
CA SER A 16 -9.71 10.26 10.44
C SER A 16 -10.30 9.12 11.29
N GLY A 17 -11.62 8.93 11.25
CA GLY A 17 -12.31 7.90 12.02
C GLY A 17 -12.61 6.65 11.21
N GLY A 18 -12.46 5.46 11.82
CA GLY A 18 -12.80 4.18 11.20
C GLY A 18 -14.25 3.75 11.41
N GLY A 19 -15.16 4.73 11.44
CA GLY A 19 -16.54 4.55 11.88
C GLY A 19 -16.68 4.41 13.41
N PRO A 20 -17.89 4.07 13.90
CA PRO A 20 -19.11 3.87 13.11
C PRO A 20 -19.74 5.19 12.61
N GLN A 21 -19.27 6.36 13.05
CA GLN A 21 -19.77 7.66 12.58
C GLN A 21 -19.32 7.94 11.13
N GLU A 22 -20.28 7.99 10.21
CA GLU A 22 -20.05 8.13 8.77
C GLU A 22 -19.47 9.51 8.37
N SER A 23 -19.76 10.55 9.16
CA SER A 23 -19.38 11.94 8.82
C SER A 23 -17.91 12.32 9.09
N ASN A 24 -17.08 11.39 9.57
CA ASN A 24 -15.62 11.56 9.79
C ASN A 24 -14.79 10.41 9.20
N THR A 25 -15.34 9.63 8.28
CA THR A 25 -14.71 8.43 7.71
C THR A 25 -13.46 8.73 6.88
N THR A 26 -12.48 7.82 6.90
CA THR A 26 -11.11 7.99 6.39
C THR A 26 -11.04 8.63 4.99
N ALA A 27 -10.39 9.79 4.93
CA ALA A 27 -10.11 10.51 3.68
C ALA A 27 -9.05 11.62 3.88
N PHE A 28 -8.13 11.73 2.92
CA PHE A 28 -7.07 12.74 2.91
C PHE A 28 -6.99 13.44 1.55
N LEU A 29 -6.51 14.69 1.53
CA LEU A 29 -6.00 15.35 0.32
C LEU A 29 -4.50 15.50 0.41
N VAL A 30 -3.78 15.28 -0.69
CA VAL A 30 -2.33 15.50 -0.79
C VAL A 30 -2.02 16.43 -1.97
N ARG A 31 -1.12 17.39 -1.77
CA ARG A 31 -0.57 18.24 -2.84
C ARG A 31 0.93 18.46 -2.69
N SER A 32 1.59 18.74 -3.82
CA SER A 32 2.88 19.41 -3.81
C SER A 32 2.72 20.87 -3.37
N VAL A 33 3.61 21.35 -2.52
CA VAL A 33 3.64 22.76 -2.08
C VAL A 33 4.13 23.65 -3.22
N ALA A 34 5.15 23.20 -3.97
CA ALA A 34 5.79 23.93 -5.05
C ALA A 34 4.83 24.27 -6.21
N GLN A 35 3.88 23.37 -6.51
CA GLN A 35 2.87 23.59 -7.56
C GLN A 35 1.82 24.64 -7.18
N LYS A 36 1.71 25.02 -5.90
CA LYS A 36 0.68 25.92 -5.35
C LYS A 36 -0.73 25.32 -5.52
N TRP A 37 -1.74 26.16 -5.75
CA TRP A 37 -3.13 25.75 -5.96
C TRP A 37 -3.51 25.98 -7.43
N HIS A 38 -3.84 24.93 -8.17
CA HIS A 38 -4.37 25.05 -9.54
C HIS A 38 -5.31 23.89 -9.90
N ARG A 39 -5.93 23.97 -11.08
CA ARG A 39 -6.74 22.87 -11.61
C ARG A 39 -5.91 21.59 -11.68
N GLY A 40 -6.34 20.56 -10.98
CA GLY A 40 -5.68 19.26 -10.92
C GLY A 40 -4.52 19.13 -9.91
N SER A 41 -4.23 20.15 -9.09
CA SER A 41 -3.06 20.17 -8.19
C SER A 41 -3.21 19.32 -6.91
N ILE A 42 -4.23 18.47 -6.82
CA ILE A 42 -4.56 17.69 -5.61
C ILE A 42 -4.94 16.26 -5.99
N ILE A 43 -4.43 15.29 -5.22
CA ILE A 43 -4.99 13.93 -5.16
C ILE A 43 -5.77 13.74 -3.86
N ALA A 44 -6.80 12.91 -3.90
CA ALA A 44 -7.42 12.36 -2.71
C ALA A 44 -6.84 10.97 -2.41
N VAL A 45 -6.70 10.61 -1.13
CA VAL A 45 -6.30 9.27 -0.67
C VAL A 45 -7.40 8.76 0.24
N ASP A 46 -8.11 7.75 -0.25
CA ASP A 46 -9.47 7.39 0.14
C ASP A 46 -10.45 8.58 0.15
N ALA A 47 -11.73 8.27 0.33
CA ALA A 47 -12.82 9.21 0.20
C ALA A 47 -14.08 8.74 0.94
N GLY A 48 -13.94 8.32 2.20
CA GLY A 48 -15.05 8.11 3.12
C GLY A 48 -15.90 9.36 3.28
N VAL A 49 -15.31 10.42 3.82
CA VAL A 49 -15.89 11.78 3.80
C VAL A 49 -15.16 12.66 2.77
N HIS A 50 -15.89 13.55 2.08
CA HIS A 50 -15.23 14.45 1.10
C HIS A 50 -15.88 15.83 1.02
N LEU A 51 -16.86 16.05 0.13
CA LEU A 51 -17.48 17.37 -0.08
C LEU A 51 -18.06 18.00 1.20
N SER A 52 -18.65 17.18 2.07
CA SER A 52 -19.19 17.60 3.38
C SER A 52 -18.08 18.07 4.33
N ALA A 53 -16.99 17.32 4.46
CA ALA A 53 -15.84 17.73 5.28
C ALA A 53 -15.18 19.02 4.73
N ILE A 54 -14.97 19.10 3.41
CA ILE A 54 -14.45 20.32 2.77
C ILE A 54 -15.40 21.50 3.00
N THR A 55 -16.73 21.29 3.00
CA THR A 55 -17.71 22.35 3.31
C THR A 55 -17.58 22.84 4.74
N ARG A 56 -17.53 21.96 5.75
CA ARG A 56 -17.31 22.35 7.17
C ARG A 56 -15.99 23.11 7.35
N ILE A 57 -14.91 22.64 6.74
CA ILE A 57 -13.60 23.31 6.77
C ILE A 57 -13.68 24.70 6.11
N MET A 58 -14.47 24.88 5.04
CA MET A 58 -14.73 26.20 4.45
C MET A 58 -15.60 27.09 5.36
N GLU A 59 -16.57 26.54 6.08
CA GLU A 59 -17.42 27.27 7.05
C GLU A 59 -16.61 27.79 8.24
N GLU A 60 -15.61 27.02 8.69
CA GLU A 60 -14.66 27.41 9.75
C GLU A 60 -13.57 28.39 9.28
N SER A 61 -13.14 28.29 8.01
CA SER A 61 -12.00 29.06 7.49
C SER A 61 -12.37 30.38 6.82
N ILE A 62 -13.58 30.52 6.27
CA ILE A 62 -14.00 31.74 5.56
C ILE A 62 -14.42 32.82 6.59
N PRO A 63 -13.89 34.05 6.51
CA PRO A 63 -14.29 35.13 7.41
C PRO A 63 -15.79 35.42 7.38
N SER A 64 -16.35 35.88 8.51
CA SER A 64 -17.73 36.34 8.60
C SER A 64 -17.77 37.84 8.96
N PRO A 65 -18.34 38.72 8.11
CA PRO A 65 -18.90 38.43 6.78
C PRO A 65 -17.81 38.06 5.75
N PRO A 66 -18.16 37.27 4.71
CA PRO A 66 -17.21 36.86 3.68
C PRO A 66 -16.77 38.03 2.80
N PRO A 67 -15.49 38.09 2.36
CA PRO A 67 -15.04 39.10 1.43
C PRO A 67 -15.74 39.04 0.05
N PRO A 68 -15.72 40.14 -0.73
CA PRO A 68 -16.08 40.11 -2.14
C PRO A 68 -15.17 39.12 -2.91
N PRO A 69 -15.71 38.25 -3.77
CA PRO A 69 -14.91 37.28 -4.52
C PRO A 69 -14.36 37.89 -5.83
N PRO A 70 -13.20 37.41 -6.33
CA PRO A 70 -12.34 36.40 -5.72
C PRO A 70 -11.55 36.94 -4.51
N PHE A 71 -11.31 36.09 -3.50
CA PHE A 71 -10.47 36.44 -2.34
C PHE A 71 -9.56 35.27 -1.92
N THR A 72 -8.37 35.56 -1.43
CA THR A 72 -7.46 34.54 -0.89
C THR A 72 -7.85 34.14 0.53
N LEU A 73 -7.94 32.85 0.80
CA LEU A 73 -8.15 32.31 2.14
C LEU A 73 -6.88 32.45 2.99
N THR A 74 -7.00 32.98 4.21
CA THR A 74 -5.85 33.32 5.07
C THR A 74 -5.59 32.32 6.21
N ILE A 75 -6.56 31.46 6.51
CA ILE A 75 -6.51 30.48 7.62
C ILE A 75 -6.99 29.10 7.16
N GLY A 76 -6.85 28.10 8.03
CA GLY A 76 -7.26 26.72 7.76
C GLY A 76 -6.32 25.98 6.80
N PRO A 77 -6.62 24.70 6.49
CA PRO A 77 -5.75 23.85 5.68
C PRO A 77 -5.68 24.29 4.20
N PHE A 78 -6.63 25.08 3.72
CA PHE A 78 -6.64 25.62 2.35
C PHE A 78 -6.08 27.05 2.25
N ALA A 79 -5.32 27.52 3.26
CA ALA A 79 -4.71 28.85 3.23
C ALA A 79 -3.86 29.09 1.96
N GLY A 80 -3.91 30.31 1.43
CA GLY A 80 -3.32 30.69 0.15
C GLY A 80 -4.13 30.31 -1.10
N LEU A 81 -5.26 29.59 -0.96
CA LEU A 81 -6.17 29.32 -2.07
C LEU A 81 -6.99 30.58 -2.40
N GLU A 82 -7.08 30.94 -3.68
CA GLU A 82 -8.03 31.95 -4.16
C GLU A 82 -9.42 31.31 -4.34
N LEU A 83 -10.43 31.88 -3.67
CA LEU A 83 -11.80 31.40 -3.63
C LEU A 83 -12.69 32.26 -4.54
N PRO A 84 -13.31 31.68 -5.59
CA PRO A 84 -14.11 32.44 -6.55
C PRO A 84 -15.56 32.70 -6.10
N TYR A 85 -15.97 32.26 -4.91
CA TYR A 85 -17.32 32.45 -4.37
C TYR A 85 -17.28 32.87 -2.90
N SER A 86 -18.31 33.58 -2.43
CA SER A 86 -18.47 33.92 -0.99
C SER A 86 -19.10 32.80 -0.16
N SER A 87 -19.59 31.72 -0.78
CA SER A 87 -20.30 30.63 -0.10
C SER A 87 -19.39 29.42 0.15
N PRO A 88 -19.31 28.89 1.39
CA PRO A 88 -18.52 27.71 1.73
C PRO A 88 -18.78 26.49 0.84
N SER A 89 -20.05 26.15 0.59
CA SER A 89 -20.43 24.98 -0.22
C SER A 89 -20.10 25.16 -1.71
N ALA A 90 -20.20 26.39 -2.24
CA ALA A 90 -19.77 26.70 -3.59
C ALA A 90 -18.23 26.55 -3.74
N ASN A 91 -17.47 26.95 -2.72
CA ASN A 91 -16.02 26.78 -2.68
C ASN A 91 -15.60 25.31 -2.49
N ALA A 92 -16.28 24.55 -1.63
CA ALA A 92 -16.05 23.11 -1.48
C ALA A 92 -16.36 22.34 -2.77
N SER A 93 -17.41 22.75 -3.49
CA SER A 93 -17.71 22.27 -4.85
C SER A 93 -16.61 22.67 -5.85
N HIS A 94 -16.08 23.90 -5.78
CA HIS A 94 -14.94 24.32 -6.61
C HIS A 94 -13.70 23.44 -6.37
N ILE A 95 -13.30 23.24 -5.11
CA ILE A 95 -12.17 22.40 -4.70
C ILE A 95 -12.33 20.98 -5.26
N THR A 96 -13.46 20.34 -4.97
CA THR A 96 -13.75 18.95 -5.39
C THR A 96 -13.83 18.81 -6.92
N ARG A 97 -14.45 19.76 -7.61
CA ARG A 97 -14.66 19.68 -9.08
C ARG A 97 -13.43 20.10 -9.88
N SER A 98 -12.63 21.06 -9.39
CA SER A 98 -11.51 21.65 -10.15
C SER A 98 -10.11 21.29 -9.65
N LEU A 99 -9.86 21.20 -8.34
CA LEU A 99 -8.51 21.01 -7.81
C LEU A 99 -8.15 19.53 -7.67
N VAL A 100 -9.09 18.69 -7.19
CA VAL A 100 -8.88 17.24 -7.04
C VAL A 100 -8.98 16.54 -8.40
N ASP A 101 -7.93 15.83 -8.81
CA ASP A 101 -7.85 15.15 -10.13
C ASP A 101 -8.01 13.63 -10.05
N THR A 102 -7.30 13.02 -9.10
CA THR A 102 -7.20 11.57 -8.92
C THR A 102 -7.56 11.17 -7.49
N TYR A 103 -8.33 10.09 -7.37
CA TYR A 103 -8.64 9.40 -6.13
C TYR A 103 -7.81 8.12 -6.07
N LEU A 104 -6.88 8.06 -5.11
CA LEU A 104 -6.16 6.83 -4.75
C LEU A 104 -7.03 6.07 -3.75
N ILE A 105 -7.61 4.93 -4.15
CA ILE A 105 -8.43 4.12 -3.23
C ILE A 105 -7.61 2.94 -2.72
N THR A 106 -7.55 2.76 -1.40
CA THR A 106 -6.79 1.66 -0.78
C THR A 106 -7.53 0.34 -0.94
N HIS A 107 -8.82 0.33 -0.61
CA HIS A 107 -9.69 -0.84 -0.64
C HIS A 107 -11.19 -0.44 -0.76
N PRO A 108 -12.09 -1.38 -1.09
CA PRO A 108 -13.47 -1.04 -1.47
C PRO A 108 -14.49 -1.03 -0.33
N HIS A 109 -14.09 -0.90 0.94
CA HIS A 109 -15.04 -0.78 2.06
C HIS A 109 -15.75 0.60 2.03
N LEU A 110 -17.00 0.63 2.49
CA LEU A 110 -17.92 1.76 2.27
C LEU A 110 -17.44 3.05 2.95
N ASP A 111 -16.80 2.94 4.11
CA ASP A 111 -16.14 4.01 4.85
C ASP A 111 -14.85 4.52 4.18
N HIS A 112 -14.34 3.88 3.13
CA HIS A 112 -13.24 4.41 2.31
C HIS A 112 -13.70 5.00 0.98
N ILE A 113 -14.95 4.76 0.56
CA ILE A 113 -15.42 5.11 -0.80
C ILE A 113 -16.75 5.89 -0.87
N SER A 114 -17.57 5.89 0.18
CA SER A 114 -18.95 6.40 0.13
C SER A 114 -19.03 7.88 -0.26
N GLY A 115 -18.15 8.71 0.29
CA GLY A 115 -18.00 10.12 -0.09
C GLY A 115 -17.63 10.30 -1.55
N PHE A 116 -16.70 9.52 -2.11
CA PHE A 116 -16.42 9.56 -3.56
C PHE A 116 -17.66 9.17 -4.36
N VAL A 117 -18.29 8.03 -4.04
CA VAL A 117 -19.45 7.50 -4.77
C VAL A 117 -20.59 8.51 -4.80
N VAL A 118 -21.00 9.06 -3.65
CA VAL A 118 -22.07 10.06 -3.57
C VAL A 118 -21.70 11.34 -4.32
N ASN A 119 -20.46 11.83 -4.18
CA ASN A 119 -20.03 13.09 -4.80
C ASN A 119 -19.85 13.01 -6.32
N THR A 120 -19.84 11.81 -6.92
CA THR A 120 -19.90 11.66 -8.39
C THR A 120 -21.12 12.36 -9.02
N ALA A 121 -22.22 12.52 -8.27
CA ALA A 121 -23.39 13.28 -8.72
C ALA A 121 -23.08 14.76 -9.02
N GLY A 122 -21.98 15.30 -8.48
CA GLY A 122 -21.47 16.65 -8.77
C GLY A 122 -20.45 16.73 -9.92
N PHE A 123 -20.05 15.59 -10.50
CA PHE A 123 -19.08 15.54 -11.61
C PHE A 123 -19.63 15.86 -13.02
N PRO A 124 -20.95 15.91 -13.32
CA PRO A 124 -21.42 16.43 -14.59
C PRO A 124 -20.84 17.82 -14.92
N GLY A 125 -20.32 17.97 -16.14
CA GLY A 125 -19.62 19.18 -16.59
C GLY A 125 -18.21 19.38 -16.01
N THR A 126 -17.61 18.38 -15.36
CA THR A 126 -16.15 18.38 -15.06
C THR A 126 -15.38 17.53 -16.08
N ARG A 127 -14.05 17.55 -16.01
CA ARG A 127 -13.24 16.47 -16.59
C ARG A 127 -13.54 15.15 -15.84
N PRO A 128 -13.43 13.98 -16.48
CA PRO A 128 -13.52 12.70 -15.80
C PRO A 128 -12.49 12.60 -14.67
N LYS A 129 -12.86 11.99 -13.54
CA LYS A 129 -11.95 11.79 -12.40
C LYS A 129 -11.25 10.45 -12.51
N LYS A 130 -9.94 10.42 -12.24
CA LYS A 130 -9.21 9.15 -12.18
C LYS A 130 -9.51 8.46 -10.85
N LEU A 131 -9.91 7.19 -10.90
CA LEU A 131 -9.92 6.29 -9.76
C LEU A 131 -8.73 5.34 -9.93
N ALA A 132 -7.68 5.56 -9.16
CA ALA A 132 -6.47 4.76 -9.18
C ALA A 132 -6.44 3.81 -7.98
N ALA A 133 -6.29 2.50 -8.24
CA ALA A 133 -6.15 1.49 -7.21
C ALA A 133 -5.54 0.19 -7.77
N LEU A 134 -5.24 -0.75 -6.88
CA LEU A 134 -4.91 -2.13 -7.28
C LEU A 134 -6.09 -2.80 -8.02
N PRO A 135 -5.83 -3.81 -8.88
CA PRO A 135 -6.85 -4.38 -9.75
C PRO A 135 -8.04 -5.01 -9.02
N SER A 136 -7.84 -5.54 -7.81
CA SER A 136 -8.87 -6.07 -6.92
C SER A 136 -9.91 -5.01 -6.55
N THR A 137 -9.46 -3.86 -6.06
CA THR A 137 -10.30 -2.72 -5.68
C THR A 137 -11.11 -2.21 -6.88
N ILE A 138 -10.47 -2.04 -8.04
CA ILE A 138 -11.17 -1.63 -9.28
C ILE A 138 -12.21 -2.68 -9.73
N GLN A 139 -11.90 -3.97 -9.61
CA GLN A 139 -12.85 -5.04 -9.95
C GLN A 139 -14.06 -5.05 -8.99
N ALA A 140 -13.86 -4.73 -7.71
CA ALA A 140 -14.94 -4.57 -6.75
C ALA A 140 -15.86 -3.38 -7.11
N PHE A 141 -15.30 -2.22 -7.48
CA PHE A 141 -16.08 -1.08 -7.99
C PHE A 141 -16.94 -1.46 -9.21
N LYS A 142 -16.35 -2.15 -10.19
CA LYS A 142 -17.04 -2.59 -11.41
C LYS A 142 -18.18 -3.57 -11.16
N ASN A 143 -18.04 -4.45 -10.17
CA ASN A 143 -19.03 -5.50 -9.87
C ASN A 143 -20.12 -5.03 -8.91
N HIS A 144 -19.75 -4.24 -7.90
CA HIS A 144 -20.57 -4.04 -6.70
C HIS A 144 -20.99 -2.58 -6.47
N ILE A 145 -20.35 -1.59 -7.10
CA ILE A 145 -20.63 -0.17 -6.90
C ILE A 145 -21.22 0.47 -8.16
N PHE A 146 -20.41 0.63 -9.22
CA PHE A 146 -20.81 1.24 -10.50
C PHE A 146 -21.47 0.22 -11.43
N ASN A 147 -22.53 -0.44 -10.92
CA ASN A 147 -23.18 -1.61 -11.53
C ASN A 147 -24.64 -1.35 -11.96
N ASN A 148 -25.13 -0.11 -11.84
CA ASN A 148 -26.53 0.29 -12.06
C ASN A 148 -27.54 -0.28 -11.05
N VAL A 149 -27.08 -0.80 -9.90
CA VAL A 149 -27.93 -1.28 -8.79
C VAL A 149 -27.64 -0.52 -7.50
N ILE A 150 -26.37 -0.48 -7.07
CA ILE A 150 -25.94 0.31 -5.91
C ILE A 150 -25.72 1.77 -6.31
N TRP A 151 -25.06 1.99 -7.45
CA TRP A 151 -24.91 3.30 -8.07
C TRP A 151 -24.92 3.16 -9.60
N PRO A 152 -25.33 4.19 -10.37
CA PRO A 152 -25.19 4.18 -11.83
C PRO A 152 -23.76 3.86 -12.26
N ASN A 153 -23.58 3.19 -13.40
CA ASN A 153 -22.25 3.01 -13.97
C ASN A 153 -21.74 4.36 -14.52
N LEU A 154 -20.99 5.09 -13.70
CA LEU A 154 -20.39 6.37 -14.07
C LEU A 154 -18.96 6.23 -14.60
N SER A 155 -18.44 5.00 -14.71
CA SER A 155 -17.12 4.76 -15.29
C SER A 155 -17.10 4.87 -16.83
N ASP A 156 -15.93 4.86 -17.44
CA ASP A 156 -15.72 4.74 -18.89
C ASP A 156 -15.73 3.28 -19.40
N GLU A 157 -15.83 2.30 -18.51
CA GLU A 157 -15.93 0.87 -18.83
C GLU A 157 -17.38 0.35 -18.75
N ASN A 158 -17.61 -0.85 -19.31
CA ASN A 158 -18.88 -1.58 -19.20
C ASN A 158 -20.15 -0.74 -19.59
N ASN A 159 -20.05 0.07 -20.65
CA ASN A 159 -21.11 0.99 -21.12
C ASN A 159 -21.51 2.07 -20.09
N GLY A 160 -20.58 2.55 -19.28
CA GLY A 160 -20.83 3.62 -18.31
C GLY A 160 -20.80 5.04 -18.90
N ALA A 161 -21.10 6.03 -18.05
CA ALA A 161 -21.27 7.42 -18.43
C ALA A 161 -19.96 8.24 -18.60
N GLY A 162 -18.79 7.64 -18.36
CA GLY A 162 -17.49 8.28 -18.61
C GLY A 162 -17.14 9.47 -17.69
N LEU A 163 -17.71 9.55 -16.48
CA LEU A 163 -17.35 10.56 -15.46
C LEU A 163 -16.18 10.11 -14.58
N VAL A 164 -15.86 8.81 -14.57
CA VAL A 164 -14.74 8.20 -13.85
C VAL A 164 -13.91 7.33 -14.80
N THR A 165 -12.58 7.46 -14.76
CA THR A 165 -11.65 6.61 -15.50
C THR A 165 -10.87 5.72 -14.55
N TYR A 166 -10.85 4.41 -14.78
CA TYR A 166 -10.10 3.46 -13.95
C TYR A 166 -8.61 3.41 -14.31
N MET A 167 -7.75 3.77 -13.36
CA MET A 167 -6.30 3.70 -13.49
C MET A 167 -5.76 2.51 -12.69
N ARG A 168 -5.63 1.36 -13.36
CA ARG A 168 -5.14 0.12 -12.72
C ARG A 168 -3.66 0.24 -12.38
N LEU A 169 -3.36 0.16 -11.08
CA LEU A 169 -2.01 0.23 -10.56
C LEU A 169 -1.34 -1.15 -10.53
N VAL A 170 -0.01 -1.14 -10.49
CA VAL A 170 0.84 -2.32 -10.37
C VAL A 170 1.57 -2.25 -9.03
N GLU A 171 1.50 -3.31 -8.24
CA GLU A 171 2.21 -3.47 -6.98
C GLU A 171 3.73 -3.38 -7.18
N GLY A 172 4.41 -2.61 -6.33
CA GLY A 172 5.84 -2.27 -6.49
C GLY A 172 6.16 -1.31 -7.64
N GLY A 173 5.17 -1.01 -8.49
CA GLY A 173 5.31 -0.15 -9.66
C GLY A 173 5.96 -0.82 -10.87
N SER A 174 5.94 -0.17 -12.04
CA SER A 174 6.58 -0.74 -13.24
C SER A 174 8.10 -0.48 -13.25
N PRO A 175 8.98 -1.50 -13.30
CA PRO A 175 10.43 -1.31 -13.34
C PRO A 175 10.96 -0.57 -14.58
N THR A 176 10.09 -0.23 -15.54
CA THR A 176 10.38 0.52 -16.77
C THR A 176 9.98 2.00 -16.71
N LEU A 177 9.42 2.47 -15.58
CA LEU A 177 9.00 3.86 -15.39
C LEU A 177 9.85 4.51 -14.30
N GLY A 178 10.31 5.74 -14.54
CA GLY A 178 11.18 6.49 -13.63
C GLY A 178 12.60 5.94 -13.51
N ASP A 179 13.53 6.82 -13.12
CA ASP A 179 14.93 6.51 -12.88
C ASP A 179 15.31 6.79 -11.40
N GLY A 180 16.42 6.19 -10.95
CA GLY A 180 16.97 6.42 -9.61
C GLY A 180 15.97 6.13 -8.48
N GLU A 181 15.82 7.07 -7.54
CA GLU A 181 14.91 6.96 -6.39
C GLU A 181 13.43 6.93 -6.78
N SER A 182 13.08 7.51 -7.93
CA SER A 182 11.72 7.53 -8.48
C SER A 182 11.43 6.33 -9.39
N ARG A 183 12.29 5.31 -9.43
CA ARG A 183 12.06 4.11 -10.24
C ARG A 183 10.87 3.29 -9.75
N GLY A 184 9.98 2.95 -10.67
CA GLY A 184 8.68 2.33 -10.42
C GLY A 184 7.59 3.31 -10.01
N TYR A 185 7.87 4.61 -9.89
CA TYR A 185 6.83 5.59 -9.60
C TYR A 185 6.12 6.02 -10.88
N ILE A 186 4.86 6.43 -10.74
CA ILE A 186 4.04 6.97 -11.83
C ILE A 186 3.41 8.29 -11.39
N GLU A 187 3.31 9.26 -12.30
CA GLU A 187 2.63 10.53 -12.01
C GLU A 187 1.11 10.35 -12.08
N VAL A 188 0.40 10.84 -11.05
CA VAL A 188 -1.07 10.75 -10.94
C VAL A 188 -1.75 12.11 -10.92
N ALA A 189 -1.02 13.16 -10.57
CA ALA A 189 -1.39 14.58 -10.69
C ALA A 189 -0.08 15.38 -10.76
N ASP A 190 -0.15 16.62 -11.27
CA ASP A 190 1.01 17.45 -11.55
C ASP A 190 1.94 17.58 -10.31
N GLY A 191 3.18 17.11 -10.42
CA GLY A 191 4.15 17.14 -9.33
C GLY A 191 3.90 16.12 -8.20
N LEU A 192 3.11 15.07 -8.44
CA LEU A 192 2.83 13.98 -7.50
C LEU A 192 3.04 12.61 -8.15
N LEU A 193 4.16 11.99 -7.76
CA LEU A 193 4.53 10.63 -8.11
C LEU A 193 4.00 9.64 -7.05
N ILE A 194 3.57 8.44 -7.45
CA ILE A 194 3.17 7.38 -6.52
C ILE A 194 3.74 6.00 -6.83
N LYS A 195 3.83 5.17 -5.78
CA LYS A 195 4.00 3.71 -5.85
C LYS A 195 3.08 3.05 -4.82
N VAL A 196 2.48 1.92 -5.18
CA VAL A 196 1.53 1.18 -4.33
C VAL A 196 2.05 -0.21 -3.98
N TRP A 197 1.70 -0.68 -2.79
CA TRP A 197 1.89 -2.06 -2.33
C TRP A 197 0.59 -2.59 -1.72
N SER A 198 0.37 -3.90 -1.74
CA SER A 198 -0.77 -4.53 -1.08
C SER A 198 -0.48 -4.84 0.39
N VAL A 199 -1.52 -4.77 1.21
CA VAL A 199 -1.51 -5.18 2.63
C VAL A 199 -2.69 -6.09 2.92
N SER A 200 -2.59 -6.87 3.98
CA SER A 200 -3.67 -7.69 4.49
C SER A 200 -4.50 -6.91 5.51
N HIS A 201 -5.82 -7.02 5.39
CA HIS A 201 -6.79 -6.37 6.26
C HIS A 201 -7.76 -7.43 6.82
N GLY A 202 -7.21 -8.49 7.40
CA GLY A 202 -8.00 -9.61 7.91
C GLY A 202 -8.44 -10.60 6.84
N HIS A 203 -9.28 -11.54 7.25
CA HIS A 203 -9.70 -12.68 6.45
C HIS A 203 -11.21 -12.92 6.50
N CYS A 204 -11.73 -13.59 5.48
CA CYS A 204 -13.15 -13.89 5.35
C CYS A 204 -13.58 -14.93 6.40
N LEU A 205 -14.73 -14.70 7.06
CA LEU A 205 -15.26 -15.62 8.07
C LEU A 205 -15.67 -16.99 7.50
N GLU A 206 -16.01 -17.04 6.20
CA GLU A 206 -16.31 -18.29 5.50
C GLU A 206 -15.06 -18.88 4.83
N LYS A 207 -14.81 -20.18 5.07
CA LYS A 207 -13.79 -20.96 4.34
C LYS A 207 -14.21 -21.21 2.89
N HIS A 208 -14.04 -20.21 2.04
CA HIS A 208 -14.18 -20.37 0.60
C HIS A 208 -12.94 -21.06 0.00
N SER A 209 -13.09 -22.28 -0.52
CA SER A 209 -12.17 -22.77 -1.56
C SER A 209 -12.42 -21.95 -2.83
N HIS A 210 -11.67 -20.86 -2.98
CA HIS A 210 -11.80 -19.99 -4.15
C HIS A 210 -11.22 -20.67 -5.38
N ARG A 211 -12.09 -21.32 -6.15
CA ARG A 211 -11.82 -21.77 -7.52
C ARG A 211 -11.21 -20.61 -8.32
N GLY A 212 -9.91 -20.70 -8.60
CA GLY A 212 -9.08 -19.58 -9.01
C GLY A 212 -9.59 -18.81 -10.24
N SER A 213 -9.31 -17.51 -10.26
CA SER A 213 -9.79 -16.48 -11.20
C SER A 213 -9.79 -16.90 -12.66
N THR A 214 -10.87 -17.56 -13.10
CA THR A 214 -11.08 -18.03 -14.46
C THR A 214 -12.51 -17.71 -14.90
N SER A 215 -12.62 -16.89 -15.94
CA SER A 215 -13.90 -16.31 -16.36
C SER A 215 -14.74 -17.26 -17.20
N SER A 216 -15.73 -17.90 -16.58
CA SER A 216 -16.85 -18.55 -17.26
C SER A 216 -18.15 -18.40 -16.46
N ALA A 217 -19.21 -17.92 -17.10
CA ALA A 217 -20.48 -17.68 -16.44
C ALA A 217 -21.31 -18.97 -16.29
N SER A 218 -22.00 -19.11 -15.17
CA SER A 218 -23.23 -19.91 -15.08
C SER A 218 -24.15 -19.31 -14.03
N THR A 219 -25.45 -19.23 -14.33
CA THR A 219 -26.47 -18.65 -13.44
C THR A 219 -27.22 -19.72 -12.68
N ARG A 220 -27.85 -19.29 -11.57
CA ARG A 220 -28.79 -20.01 -10.67
C ARG A 220 -28.14 -20.75 -9.50
N PHE A 221 -28.46 -20.27 -8.29
CA PHE A 221 -29.24 -21.06 -7.34
C PHE A 221 -30.10 -20.11 -6.50
N SER A 222 -31.34 -20.50 -6.19
CA SER A 222 -32.20 -19.81 -5.22
C SER A 222 -32.19 -20.59 -3.92
N SER A 223 -32.02 -19.90 -2.79
CA SER A 223 -32.05 -20.49 -1.45
C SER A 223 -33.38 -20.14 -0.76
N HIS A 224 -34.11 -21.14 -0.26
CA HIS A 224 -35.37 -20.96 0.43
C HIS A 224 -35.50 -21.96 1.59
N ASP A 225 -35.44 -21.45 2.82
CA ASP A 225 -35.98 -22.03 4.05
C ASP A 225 -35.94 -20.90 5.12
N ALA A 226 -36.79 -20.81 6.15
CA ALA A 226 -37.88 -21.67 6.64
C ALA A 226 -38.94 -20.73 7.33
N SER A 227 -39.93 -21.09 8.18
CA SER A 227 -40.40 -22.34 8.81
C SER A 227 -41.82 -22.14 9.42
N MET A 228 -42.39 -23.19 10.03
CA MET A 228 -43.30 -23.15 11.21
C MET A 228 -44.80 -22.73 11.02
N PRO A 229 -45.74 -23.18 11.91
CA PRO A 229 -46.81 -24.07 11.42
C PRO A 229 -48.25 -23.84 11.96
N GLN A 230 -49.25 -24.53 11.37
CA GLN A 230 -50.45 -25.17 12.01
C GLN A 230 -51.37 -25.80 10.92
N GLY A 231 -52.45 -26.50 11.32
CA GLY A 231 -53.50 -27.06 10.42
C GLY A 231 -54.86 -27.13 11.14
N PRO A 232 -55.88 -27.93 10.72
CA PRO A 232 -56.02 -28.76 9.51
C PRO A 232 -57.44 -28.64 8.81
N ILE A 233 -57.77 -29.57 7.88
CA ILE A 233 -59.13 -29.94 7.35
C ILE A 233 -59.73 -29.17 6.13
N ALA A 234 -59.47 -29.72 4.93
CA ALA A 234 -60.34 -30.08 3.79
C ALA A 234 -61.61 -29.25 3.36
N ARG A 235 -61.73 -28.95 2.04
CA ARG A 235 -62.70 -29.54 1.05
C ARG A 235 -62.70 -28.85 -0.35
N SER A 236 -63.21 -29.57 -1.36
CA SER A 236 -63.50 -29.18 -2.78
C SER A 236 -62.26 -28.92 -3.68
N ALA A 237 -62.13 -29.37 -4.94
CA ALA A 237 -63.04 -29.65 -6.08
C ALA A 237 -63.45 -28.37 -6.86
N SER A 238 -63.36 -28.28 -8.20
CA SER A 238 -63.06 -29.29 -9.25
C SER A 238 -62.74 -28.67 -10.66
N TYR A 239 -62.46 -29.55 -11.65
CA TYR A 239 -62.43 -29.38 -13.13
C TYR A 239 -61.08 -29.17 -13.90
N TYR A 240 -61.05 -29.82 -15.07
CA TYR A 240 -60.02 -29.98 -16.12
C TYR A 240 -60.55 -29.36 -17.45
N PRO A 241 -59.92 -29.50 -18.66
CA PRO A 241 -58.60 -30.00 -19.10
C PRO A 241 -57.80 -28.91 -19.89
N GLY A 242 -56.64 -29.13 -20.54
CA GLY A 242 -55.76 -30.29 -20.70
C GLY A 242 -55.36 -30.56 -22.17
N SER A 243 -54.07 -30.83 -22.45
CA SER A 243 -53.57 -31.39 -23.72
C SER A 243 -52.19 -32.04 -23.54
N ILE A 244 -51.76 -32.87 -24.49
CA ILE A 244 -50.68 -33.87 -24.29
C ILE A 244 -49.78 -33.94 -25.54
N SER A 245 -48.48 -34.14 -25.35
CA SER A 245 -47.67 -34.87 -26.34
C SER A 245 -46.51 -35.61 -25.67
N LEU A 246 -46.40 -36.91 -25.94
CA LEU A 246 -45.21 -37.71 -25.65
C LEU A 246 -44.37 -37.82 -26.92
N HIS A 247 -43.05 -37.99 -26.79
CA HIS A 247 -42.30 -38.95 -27.61
C HIS A 247 -41.08 -39.49 -26.84
N ARG A 248 -40.48 -40.58 -27.36
CA ARG A 248 -39.64 -41.52 -26.60
C ARG A 248 -38.51 -42.02 -27.52
N GLY A 249 -37.23 -41.94 -27.10
CA GLY A 249 -36.18 -42.53 -27.94
C GLY A 249 -34.71 -42.37 -27.51
N SER A 250 -34.15 -43.48 -27.02
CA SER A 250 -32.76 -43.96 -27.24
C SER A 250 -31.57 -43.32 -26.50
N LEU A 251 -30.55 -44.18 -26.32
CA LEU A 251 -29.23 -43.94 -25.73
C LEU A 251 -28.15 -43.95 -26.83
N MET A 252 -27.09 -43.18 -26.65
CA MET A 252 -25.78 -43.41 -27.29
C MET A 252 -24.65 -43.05 -26.33
N ILE A 253 -23.56 -43.83 -26.36
CA ILE A 253 -22.32 -43.62 -25.59
C ILE A 253 -21.18 -43.43 -26.60
N PRO A 254 -20.24 -42.49 -26.35
CA PRO A 254 -18.87 -42.71 -26.79
C PRO A 254 -17.82 -42.42 -25.70
N GLN A 255 -17.16 -43.51 -25.26
CA GLN A 255 -15.73 -43.67 -25.02
C GLN A 255 -14.93 -42.65 -24.17
N ASN A 256 -14.31 -43.17 -23.09
CA ASN A 256 -13.21 -42.50 -22.38
C ASN A 256 -11.98 -42.26 -23.27
N SER A 257 -11.34 -41.11 -23.11
CA SER A 257 -9.90 -40.95 -23.29
C SER A 257 -9.26 -40.66 -21.92
N PHE A 258 -8.32 -41.50 -21.50
CA PHE A 258 -7.66 -41.34 -20.20
C PHE A 258 -6.52 -40.30 -20.30
N SER A 259 -6.59 -39.27 -19.46
CA SER A 259 -5.44 -38.44 -19.07
C SER A 259 -5.12 -38.73 -17.60
N PRO A 260 -3.84 -38.81 -17.20
CA PRO A 260 -3.49 -39.12 -15.82
C PRO A 260 -3.92 -37.98 -14.89
N VAL A 261 -4.68 -38.32 -13.84
CA VAL A 261 -4.99 -37.38 -12.76
C VAL A 261 -3.73 -37.18 -11.93
N THR A 262 -2.98 -36.13 -12.24
CA THR A 262 -1.99 -35.58 -11.31
C THR A 262 -2.77 -34.99 -10.15
N THR A 263 -2.72 -35.62 -8.97
CA THR A 263 -3.34 -35.10 -7.75
C THR A 263 -2.57 -33.89 -7.24
N THR A 264 -2.80 -32.73 -7.84
CA THR A 264 -2.47 -31.45 -7.23
C THR A 264 -3.27 -31.34 -5.93
N LEU A 265 -2.57 -31.31 -4.80
CA LEU A 265 -3.18 -30.92 -3.54
C LEU A 265 -3.73 -29.50 -3.71
N GLU A 266 -5.05 -29.35 -3.70
CA GLU A 266 -5.70 -28.04 -3.64
C GLU A 266 -5.34 -27.44 -2.28
N GLN A 267 -4.33 -26.56 -2.27
CA GLN A 267 -4.01 -25.76 -1.10
C GLN A 267 -5.21 -24.86 -0.81
N GLU A 268 -5.80 -24.96 0.38
CA GLU A 268 -6.90 -24.08 0.81
C GLU A 268 -6.41 -22.62 0.77
N GLN A 269 -6.66 -21.91 -0.33
CA GLN A 269 -6.17 -20.56 -0.52
C GLN A 269 -6.98 -19.62 0.37
N ILE A 270 -6.34 -19.12 1.43
CA ILE A 270 -6.98 -18.33 2.49
C ILE A 270 -7.62 -17.07 1.87
N CYS A 271 -8.91 -16.88 2.14
CA CYS A 271 -9.66 -15.73 1.70
C CYS A 271 -9.26 -14.52 2.56
N VAL A 272 -8.46 -13.61 2.00
CA VAL A 272 -7.87 -12.44 2.67
C VAL A 272 -8.45 -11.16 2.09
N TYR A 273 -8.87 -10.22 2.94
CA TYR A 273 -9.24 -8.88 2.49
C TYR A 273 -7.97 -8.11 2.12
N ASN A 274 -8.01 -7.51 0.93
CA ASN A 274 -6.85 -6.83 0.35
C ASN A 274 -7.03 -5.32 0.46
N SER A 275 -6.06 -4.67 1.08
CA SER A 275 -5.92 -3.22 1.14
C SER A 275 -4.59 -2.79 0.53
N SER A 276 -4.31 -1.49 0.52
CA SER A 276 -3.14 -0.91 -0.14
C SER A 276 -2.43 0.13 0.72
N ALA A 277 -1.11 0.24 0.56
CA ALA A 277 -0.30 1.34 1.07
C ALA A 277 0.31 2.14 -0.10
N TYR A 278 0.22 3.46 -0.02
CA TYR A 278 0.67 4.41 -1.04
C TYR A 278 1.89 5.20 -0.57
N PHE A 279 3.02 5.00 -1.23
CA PHE A 279 4.12 5.96 -1.24
C PHE A 279 3.76 7.10 -2.20
N ILE A 280 3.85 8.35 -1.74
CA ILE A 280 3.49 9.56 -2.48
C ILE A 280 4.65 10.55 -2.37
N GLN A 281 5.32 10.82 -3.50
CA GLN A 281 6.57 11.57 -3.60
C GLN A 281 6.40 12.85 -4.43
N GLU A 282 6.98 13.95 -3.93
CA GLU A 282 7.24 15.16 -4.73
C GLU A 282 8.56 14.97 -5.52
N PRO A 283 8.56 15.11 -6.86
CA PRO A 283 9.68 14.70 -7.71
C PRO A 283 10.94 15.58 -7.62
N THR A 284 10.82 16.85 -7.19
CA THR A 284 11.94 17.82 -7.19
C THR A 284 12.86 17.65 -5.98
N THR A 285 12.27 17.34 -4.83
CA THR A 285 12.94 17.20 -3.52
C THR A 285 13.04 15.76 -3.04
N HIS A 286 12.41 14.83 -3.77
CA HIS A 286 12.14 13.44 -3.37
C HIS A 286 11.41 13.28 -2.02
N ARG A 287 10.87 14.38 -1.46
CA ARG A 287 10.08 14.37 -0.21
C ARG A 287 8.86 13.48 -0.36
N GLU A 288 8.58 12.72 0.68
CA GLU A 288 7.64 11.60 0.56
C GLU A 288 6.82 11.39 1.84
N VAL A 289 5.60 10.88 1.63
CA VAL A 289 4.68 10.36 2.65
C VAL A 289 4.26 8.94 2.26
N LEU A 290 4.06 8.08 3.26
CA LEU A 290 3.48 6.75 3.12
C LEU A 290 2.11 6.75 3.79
N ILE A 291 1.04 6.41 3.06
CA ILE A 291 -0.33 6.37 3.58
C ILE A 291 -0.89 4.97 3.38
N PHE A 292 -1.17 4.28 4.49
CA PHE A 292 -1.88 3.01 4.52
C PHE A 292 -3.40 3.24 4.45
N GLY A 293 -4.12 2.32 3.83
CA GLY A 293 -5.50 2.04 4.23
C GLY A 293 -5.53 1.12 5.44
N ASP A 294 -6.65 0.44 5.64
CA ASP A 294 -6.80 -0.50 6.76
C ASP A 294 -5.82 -1.66 6.63
N VAL A 295 -5.26 -2.12 7.75
CA VAL A 295 -4.16 -3.07 7.78
C VAL A 295 -4.10 -3.83 9.10
N GLU A 296 -3.85 -5.13 9.01
CA GLU A 296 -3.60 -6.02 10.16
C GLU A 296 -2.09 -6.24 10.36
N PRO A 297 -1.62 -6.57 11.58
CA PRO A 297 -0.21 -6.78 11.82
C PRO A 297 0.29 -8.14 11.32
N ASP A 298 1.52 -8.18 10.82
CA ASP A 298 2.17 -9.38 10.27
C ASP A 298 2.31 -10.50 11.32
N SER A 299 2.28 -10.18 12.61
CA SER A 299 2.37 -11.13 13.73
C SER A 299 1.09 -11.93 13.98
N ILE A 300 -0.07 -11.50 13.45
CA ILE A 300 -1.35 -12.24 13.54
C ILE A 300 -1.99 -12.53 12.18
N SER A 301 -1.52 -11.89 11.10
CA SER A 301 -2.05 -12.10 9.75
C SER A 301 -1.90 -13.54 9.28
N LEU A 302 -2.93 -14.06 8.61
CA LEU A 302 -2.85 -15.31 7.86
C LEU A 302 -2.08 -15.16 6.52
N SER A 303 -1.74 -13.93 6.13
CA SER A 303 -0.96 -13.62 4.94
C SER A 303 -0.14 -12.32 5.18
N PRO A 304 0.92 -12.38 6.00
CA PRO A 304 1.74 -11.21 6.32
C PRO A 304 2.35 -10.58 5.06
N ARG A 305 2.39 -9.24 5.03
CA ARG A 305 2.84 -8.42 3.91
C ARG A 305 3.60 -7.14 4.31
N ASN A 306 3.43 -6.65 5.53
CA ASN A 306 3.91 -5.32 5.97
C ASN A 306 5.44 -5.20 5.91
N LEU A 307 6.18 -6.28 6.23
CA LEU A 307 7.65 -6.33 6.13
C LEU A 307 8.20 -5.89 4.76
N ASN A 308 7.52 -6.23 3.66
CA ASN A 308 7.94 -5.82 2.32
C ASN A 308 7.89 -4.28 2.16
N ILE A 309 6.90 -3.63 2.76
CA ILE A 309 6.72 -2.18 2.74
C ILE A 309 7.77 -1.52 3.64
N TRP A 310 8.09 -2.12 4.79
CA TRP A 310 9.17 -1.64 5.66
C TRP A 310 10.55 -1.69 4.98
N GLN A 311 10.83 -2.75 4.22
CA GLN A 311 12.03 -2.85 3.39
C GLN A 311 12.10 -1.80 2.27
N GLN A 312 10.95 -1.32 1.76
CA GLN A 312 10.92 -0.17 0.84
C GLN A 312 11.04 1.19 1.56
N ALA A 313 10.45 1.32 2.74
CA ALA A 313 10.46 2.55 3.55
C ALA A 313 11.83 2.81 4.20
N ALA A 314 12.56 1.77 4.58
CA ALA A 314 13.84 1.86 5.27
C ALA A 314 14.89 2.76 4.59
N PRO A 315 15.25 2.58 3.30
CA PRO A 315 16.18 3.48 2.60
C PRO A 315 15.66 4.92 2.52
N LYS A 316 14.34 5.11 2.40
CA LYS A 316 13.70 6.44 2.34
C LYS A 316 13.75 7.17 3.69
N ILE A 317 13.76 6.45 4.81
CA ILE A 317 13.97 6.99 6.17
C ILE A 317 15.47 7.16 6.48
N ALA A 318 16.32 6.29 5.93
CA ALA A 318 17.77 6.38 6.07
C ALA A 318 18.34 7.61 5.34
N SER A 319 17.85 7.91 4.12
CA SER A 319 18.13 9.16 3.40
C SER A 319 17.41 10.38 3.98
N GLY A 320 16.32 10.16 4.71
CA GLY A 320 15.49 11.21 5.32
C GLY A 320 14.47 11.82 4.36
N ASN A 321 14.17 11.16 3.24
CA ASN A 321 13.21 11.60 2.23
C ASN A 321 11.74 11.34 2.64
N LEU A 322 11.46 10.16 3.22
CA LEU A 322 10.16 9.84 3.83
C LEU A 322 10.04 10.53 5.20
N LYS A 323 9.03 11.40 5.36
CA LYS A 323 8.83 12.21 6.57
C LYS A 323 7.62 11.86 7.42
N ALA A 324 6.63 11.19 6.85
CA ALA A 324 5.48 10.72 7.61
C ALA A 324 4.97 9.37 7.11
N ILE A 325 4.47 8.56 8.06
CA ILE A 325 3.66 7.38 7.83
C ILE A 325 2.28 7.66 8.43
N PHE A 326 1.23 7.56 7.62
CA PHE A 326 -0.15 7.55 8.06
C PHE A 326 -0.57 6.08 8.15
N ILE A 327 -0.85 5.58 9.35
CA ILE A 327 -1.19 4.18 9.63
C ILE A 327 -2.32 4.11 10.66
N GLU A 328 -3.19 3.12 10.52
CA GLU A 328 -4.31 2.99 11.44
C GLU A 328 -3.89 2.58 12.85
N CYS A 329 -4.74 2.96 13.81
CA CYS A 329 -4.82 2.29 15.11
C CYS A 329 -6.29 2.31 15.50
N SER A 330 -7.09 1.41 14.91
CA SER A 330 -8.55 1.40 15.08
C SER A 330 -9.00 1.37 16.54
N TYR A 331 -8.26 0.67 17.40
CA TYR A 331 -8.67 0.39 18.77
C TYR A 331 -7.59 0.71 19.81
N ASP A 332 -8.01 0.88 21.06
CA ASP A 332 -7.11 0.87 22.23
C ASP A 332 -6.85 -0.57 22.74
N GLU A 333 -5.90 -0.70 23.68
CA GLU A 333 -5.45 -1.99 24.21
C GLU A 333 -6.52 -2.86 24.91
N SER A 334 -7.68 -2.31 25.27
CA SER A 334 -8.78 -3.11 25.84
C SER A 334 -9.53 -3.95 24.80
N GLN A 335 -9.29 -3.72 23.50
CA GLN A 335 -9.86 -4.55 22.44
C GLN A 335 -9.19 -5.93 22.39
N ALA A 336 -10.01 -6.97 22.39
CA ALA A 336 -9.54 -8.35 22.29
C ALA A 336 -9.09 -8.70 20.86
N GLU A 337 -8.09 -9.56 20.74
CA GLU A 337 -7.38 -9.85 19.47
C GLU A 337 -8.29 -10.54 18.44
N ASP A 338 -9.16 -11.43 18.91
CA ASP A 338 -10.24 -12.09 18.15
C ASP A 338 -11.28 -11.11 17.58
N ARG A 339 -11.29 -9.86 18.04
CA ARG A 339 -12.21 -8.79 17.64
C ARG A 339 -11.50 -7.59 17.01
N LEU A 340 -10.26 -7.76 16.55
CA LEU A 340 -9.59 -6.75 15.73
C LEU A 340 -10.08 -6.74 14.29
N TYR A 341 -10.58 -7.87 13.76
CA TYR A 341 -11.16 -7.98 12.41
C TYR A 341 -10.30 -7.37 11.29
N GLY A 342 -8.98 -7.52 11.36
CA GLY A 342 -8.05 -7.03 10.34
C GLY A 342 -7.47 -5.63 10.61
N HIS A 343 -7.54 -5.14 11.85
CA HIS A 343 -7.10 -3.79 12.26
C HIS A 343 -5.98 -3.79 13.33
N LEU A 344 -5.41 -2.62 13.60
CA LEU A 344 -4.35 -2.39 14.59
C LEU A 344 -4.84 -1.86 15.94
N LYS A 345 -4.02 -2.11 16.97
CA LYS A 345 -4.05 -1.49 18.32
C LYS A 345 -2.61 -1.24 18.81
N PRO A 346 -2.36 -0.43 19.86
CA PRO A 346 -1.03 0.13 20.14
C PRO A 346 0.12 -0.86 20.28
N ARG A 347 -0.10 -2.06 20.85
CA ARG A 347 0.95 -3.10 20.94
C ARG A 347 1.53 -3.46 19.56
N TYR A 348 0.66 -3.53 18.56
CA TYR A 348 0.97 -3.97 17.21
C TYR A 348 1.51 -2.83 16.34
N VAL A 349 1.00 -1.60 16.52
CA VAL A 349 1.63 -0.41 15.90
C VAL A 349 3.09 -0.31 16.32
N ILE A 350 3.40 -0.56 17.60
CA ILE A 350 4.77 -0.56 18.11
C ILE A 350 5.57 -1.80 17.64
N GLU A 351 4.94 -2.95 17.40
CA GLU A 351 5.60 -4.12 16.78
C GLU A 351 6.02 -3.84 15.33
N GLU A 352 5.11 -3.33 14.50
CA GLU A 352 5.37 -2.94 13.12
C GLU A 352 6.45 -1.85 13.02
N LEU A 353 6.41 -0.86 13.91
CA LEU A 353 7.46 0.17 13.99
C LEU A 353 8.80 -0.37 14.50
N ARG A 354 8.84 -1.45 15.30
CA ARG A 354 10.08 -2.15 15.66
C ARG A 354 10.66 -2.93 14.46
N ALA A 355 9.81 -3.51 13.61
CA ALA A 355 10.25 -4.12 12.34
C ALA A 355 10.82 -3.07 11.39
N LEU A 356 10.12 -1.95 11.20
CA LEU A 356 10.61 -0.80 10.41
C LEU A 356 11.93 -0.23 10.97
N ALA A 357 12.03 -0.09 12.29
CA ALA A 357 13.26 0.34 12.97
C ALA A 357 14.44 -0.60 12.69
N HIS A 358 14.20 -1.92 12.65
CA HIS A 358 15.23 -2.90 12.32
C HIS A 358 15.74 -2.73 10.88
N GLU A 359 14.85 -2.62 9.90
CA GLU A 359 15.22 -2.41 8.49
C GLU A 359 15.98 -1.08 8.30
N VAL A 360 15.55 0.00 8.97
CA VAL A 360 16.27 1.30 8.98
C VAL A 360 17.66 1.18 9.63
N GLU A 361 17.81 0.37 10.68
CA GLU A 361 19.12 0.08 11.26
C GLU A 361 20.02 -0.71 10.31
N VAL A 362 19.49 -1.72 9.62
CA VAL A 362 20.22 -2.52 8.63
C VAL A 362 20.74 -1.64 7.50
N GLU A 363 19.89 -0.78 6.94
CA GLU A 363 20.28 0.08 5.81
C GLU A 363 21.23 1.22 6.22
N ARG A 364 21.10 1.75 7.45
CA ARG A 364 22.13 2.67 7.97
C ARG A 364 23.48 1.96 8.16
N LYS A 365 23.50 0.68 8.55
CA LYS A 365 24.75 -0.11 8.70
C LYS A 365 25.37 -0.50 7.35
N SER A 366 24.55 -0.74 6.31
CA SER A 366 25.05 -1.02 4.95
C SER A 366 25.87 0.17 4.43
N HIS A 367 25.33 1.39 4.54
CA HIS A 367 26.00 2.63 4.14
C HIS A 367 27.29 2.94 4.92
N TYR A 368 27.39 2.55 6.21
CA TYR A 368 28.65 2.69 6.97
C TYR A 368 29.72 1.65 6.60
N SER A 369 29.35 0.52 6.00
CA SER A 369 30.25 -0.60 5.71
C SER A 369 30.74 -0.68 4.25
N GLU A 370 30.32 0.22 3.37
CA GLU A 370 31.00 0.48 2.09
C GLU A 370 32.20 1.44 2.26
N PRO A 371 33.46 0.96 2.26
CA PRO A 371 34.62 1.85 2.20
C PRO A 371 34.67 2.52 0.83
N LYS A 372 34.52 3.86 0.80
CA LYS A 372 34.70 4.69 -0.41
C LYS A 372 35.95 4.26 -1.17
N LYS A 373 35.77 3.57 -2.31
CA LYS A 373 36.86 3.10 -3.20
C LYS A 373 37.59 4.28 -3.81
N ARG A 374 38.50 4.87 -3.02
CA ARG A 374 39.26 6.07 -3.32
C ARG A 374 40.17 5.77 -4.52
N LYS A 375 39.72 6.17 -5.71
CA LYS A 375 40.38 5.96 -7.00
C LYS A 375 41.81 6.51 -6.94
N ARG A 376 42.78 5.63 -6.65
CA ARG A 376 44.18 5.99 -6.40
C ARG A 376 44.81 6.41 -7.72
N MET A 377 44.81 7.71 -8.02
CA MET A 377 45.62 8.26 -9.09
C MET A 377 47.10 7.96 -8.79
N GLY A 378 47.67 7.03 -9.55
CA GLY A 378 49.10 6.73 -9.51
C GLY A 378 49.87 7.88 -10.14
N SER A 379 50.44 8.76 -9.32
CA SER A 379 51.44 9.72 -9.78
C SER A 379 52.79 9.01 -9.84
N THR A 380 53.17 8.55 -11.04
CA THR A 380 54.52 8.05 -11.33
C THR A 380 55.17 8.94 -12.38
N THR A 381 55.93 9.93 -11.90
CA THR A 381 56.89 10.67 -12.72
C THR A 381 58.18 9.86 -12.81
N ASP A 382 58.55 9.43 -14.02
CA ASP A 382 59.95 9.22 -14.39
C ASP A 382 60.12 9.42 -15.90
N GLU A 383 61.32 9.77 -16.34
CA GLU A 383 61.58 10.30 -17.68
C GLU A 383 62.22 9.29 -18.67
N THR A 384 62.32 9.75 -19.92
CA THR A 384 63.20 9.31 -21.03
C THR A 384 62.61 8.34 -22.08
N PRO A 385 62.99 8.47 -23.38
CA PRO A 385 61.98 8.42 -24.44
C PRO A 385 62.32 7.58 -25.70
N ARG A 386 61.35 7.59 -26.64
CA ARG A 386 61.41 7.23 -28.09
C ARG A 386 61.22 5.75 -28.49
N ARG A 387 60.05 5.46 -29.06
CA ARG A 387 59.92 5.05 -30.48
C ARG A 387 58.47 5.10 -30.99
N ASN A 388 58.23 5.86 -32.05
CA ASN A 388 57.12 5.61 -33.01
C ASN A 388 57.61 4.52 -33.99
N PRO A 389 56.73 3.63 -34.49
CA PRO A 389 55.79 3.94 -35.58
C PRO A 389 54.40 3.25 -35.38
N SER A 390 53.32 3.40 -36.15
CA SER A 390 52.80 4.31 -37.19
C SER A 390 51.43 3.75 -37.62
N ILE A 391 50.42 4.61 -37.77
CA ILE A 391 49.25 4.52 -38.69
C ILE A 391 48.89 3.15 -39.32
N ALA A 392 47.75 2.58 -38.91
CA ALA A 392 46.66 2.06 -39.78
C ALA A 392 45.38 1.93 -38.91
N ASN A 393 44.23 2.55 -39.17
CA ASN A 393 43.29 2.57 -40.32
C ASN A 393 42.26 1.41 -40.37
N LEU A 394 40.98 1.82 -40.31
CA LEU A 394 39.78 1.24 -40.95
C LEU A 394 39.12 -0.05 -40.38
N THR A 395 37.82 0.10 -40.05
CA THR A 395 36.64 -0.76 -40.40
C THR A 395 36.58 -2.25 -40.00
N SER A 396 35.42 -2.90 -39.80
CA SER A 396 34.01 -2.51 -39.49
C SER A 396 33.17 -3.80 -39.31
N GLU A 397 31.91 -3.68 -38.84
CA GLU A 397 30.83 -4.70 -38.92
C GLU A 397 30.96 -6.00 -38.07
N ASP A 398 30.19 -6.10 -36.98
CA ASP A 398 29.05 -7.02 -36.75
C ASP A 398 28.84 -8.27 -37.67
N PRO A 399 28.02 -9.28 -37.25
CA PRO A 399 27.98 -9.99 -35.96
C PRO A 399 27.79 -11.55 -36.19
N VAL A 400 26.91 -12.19 -35.39
CA VAL A 400 26.27 -13.54 -35.53
C VAL A 400 26.80 -14.69 -34.64
N SER A 401 25.85 -15.43 -34.05
CA SER A 401 25.99 -16.70 -33.31
C SER A 401 25.11 -17.78 -33.96
N PRO A 402 25.38 -19.10 -33.79
CA PRO A 402 24.40 -19.87 -33.00
C PRO A 402 24.90 -21.14 -32.23
N ARG A 403 24.40 -21.27 -30.99
CA ARG A 403 23.76 -22.47 -30.36
C ARG A 403 24.45 -23.86 -30.24
N THR A 404 24.75 -24.21 -28.97
CA THR A 404 24.42 -25.46 -28.21
C THR A 404 24.72 -26.90 -28.73
N ILE A 405 25.21 -27.75 -27.80
CA ILE A 405 24.66 -29.08 -27.44
C ILE A 405 25.14 -29.48 -26.01
N LYS A 406 24.56 -30.52 -25.37
CA LYS A 406 24.80 -30.95 -23.95
C LYS A 406 25.47 -32.34 -23.84
N ALA A 407 26.10 -32.60 -22.67
CA ALA A 407 26.32 -33.85 -21.88
C ALA A 407 26.16 -35.26 -22.53
N SER A 408 26.86 -36.34 -22.14
CA SER A 408 27.15 -36.81 -20.75
C SER A 408 28.31 -37.84 -20.63
N THR A 409 28.57 -38.30 -19.39
CA THR A 409 29.47 -39.39 -18.89
C THR A 409 28.89 -40.83 -19.09
N PRO A 410 29.48 -42.00 -18.67
CA PRO A 410 30.49 -42.27 -17.60
C PRO A 410 31.50 -43.47 -17.73
N ASP A 411 32.12 -43.82 -16.59
CA ASP A 411 32.61 -45.15 -16.08
C ASP A 411 34.12 -45.60 -16.03
N TYR A 412 34.61 -45.67 -14.78
CA TYR A 412 35.48 -46.62 -14.02
C TYR A 412 36.48 -47.64 -14.65
N VAL A 413 37.62 -47.86 -13.94
CA VAL A 413 38.08 -49.16 -13.31
C VAL A 413 39.39 -48.99 -12.49
N HIS A 414 39.67 -49.86 -11.49
CA HIS A 414 40.84 -49.86 -10.58
C HIS A 414 41.49 -51.27 -10.44
N PRO A 415 42.80 -51.38 -10.08
CA PRO A 415 43.32 -51.60 -8.70
C PRO A 415 44.60 -50.73 -8.41
N GLY A 416 45.51 -50.94 -7.43
CA GLY A 416 45.53 -51.70 -6.14
C GLY A 416 46.91 -52.33 -5.75
N ILE A 417 47.18 -52.53 -4.43
CA ILE A 417 48.31 -53.32 -3.80
C ILE A 417 49.73 -52.66 -3.86
N GLU A 418 50.71 -52.78 -2.93
CA GLU A 418 50.92 -53.54 -1.66
C GLU A 418 51.39 -52.66 -0.43
N THR A 419 52.36 -53.10 0.43
CA THR A 419 52.56 -52.64 1.85
C THR A 419 54.06 -52.59 2.36
N PRO A 420 54.48 -52.64 3.67
CA PRO A 420 55.24 -51.55 4.35
C PRO A 420 56.58 -51.98 5.06
N PRO A 421 57.25 -51.15 5.92
CA PRO A 421 56.93 -51.06 7.37
C PRO A 421 57.21 -49.67 8.05
N THR A 422 57.17 -49.60 9.40
CA THR A 422 57.20 -48.42 10.30
C THR A 422 58.48 -48.41 11.20
N PRO A 423 58.63 -47.71 12.39
CA PRO A 423 57.86 -46.63 13.07
C PRO A 423 58.70 -45.49 13.72
N HIS A 424 58.06 -44.42 14.27
CA HIS A 424 58.16 -44.01 15.71
C HIS A 424 57.34 -42.72 16.06
N LEU A 425 57.39 -42.28 17.32
CA LEU A 425 56.36 -41.51 18.03
C LEU A 425 56.94 -40.26 18.75
N ALA A 426 56.22 -39.13 18.73
CA ALA A 426 56.33 -38.06 19.73
C ALA A 426 55.08 -37.15 19.77
N SER A 427 54.74 -36.68 20.98
CA SER A 427 53.81 -35.57 21.26
C SER A 427 54.34 -34.87 22.53
N PRO A 428 54.25 -33.54 22.64
CA PRO A 428 53.34 -33.03 23.67
C PRO A 428 52.60 -31.73 23.32
N THR A 429 51.56 -31.51 24.12
CA THR A 429 50.75 -30.30 24.34
C THR A 429 51.52 -28.98 24.33
N ALA A 430 50.90 -27.94 23.75
CA ALA A 430 51.19 -26.53 24.04
C ALA A 430 49.86 -25.77 24.22
N GLU A 431 49.81 -24.84 25.17
CA GLU A 431 48.57 -24.16 25.59
C GLU A 431 48.23 -22.98 24.67
N LEU A 432 46.96 -22.87 24.24
CA LEU A 432 46.44 -21.69 23.55
C LEU A 432 45.94 -20.67 24.58
N THR A 433 46.82 -19.79 25.01
CA THR A 433 46.48 -18.61 25.83
C THR A 433 45.64 -17.62 25.02
N LEU A 434 44.33 -17.62 25.27
CA LEU A 434 43.41 -16.60 24.75
C LEU A 434 43.67 -15.26 25.45
N ASN A 435 44.19 -14.27 24.72
CA ASN A 435 44.31 -12.90 25.21
C ASN A 435 42.95 -12.17 25.12
N PRO A 436 42.32 -11.76 26.23
CA PRO A 436 41.03 -11.07 26.21
C PRO A 436 41.20 -9.56 25.97
N SER A 437 41.73 -9.19 24.80
CA SER A 437 42.03 -7.78 24.48
C SER A 437 41.80 -7.35 23.03
N ASP A 438 41.32 -8.22 22.14
CA ASP A 438 40.77 -7.79 20.86
C ASP A 438 39.42 -7.11 21.10
N SER A 439 39.46 -5.79 21.20
CA SER A 439 38.28 -4.94 21.31
C SER A 439 37.50 -4.98 20.00
N PHE A 440 36.45 -5.81 19.96
CA PHE A 440 35.39 -5.69 18.97
C PHE A 440 34.97 -4.22 18.86
N THR A 441 35.22 -3.60 17.71
CA THR A 441 34.82 -2.22 17.44
C THR A 441 33.30 -2.18 17.46
N SER A 442 32.73 -1.77 18.58
CA SER A 442 31.29 -1.73 18.79
C SER A 442 30.67 -0.72 17.83
N VAL A 443 30.02 -1.24 16.78
CA VAL A 443 29.23 -0.45 15.85
C VAL A 443 28.24 0.37 16.68
N PRO A 444 28.22 1.71 16.59
CA PRO A 444 27.39 2.53 17.46
C PRO A 444 25.92 2.13 17.35
N ARG A 445 25.34 1.57 18.42
CA ARG A 445 23.92 1.20 18.50
C ARG A 445 23.10 2.47 18.24
N ILE A 446 22.31 2.48 17.17
CA ILE A 446 21.60 3.66 16.68
C ILE A 446 20.48 3.96 17.68
N LYS A 447 20.68 4.95 18.55
CA LYS A 447 19.85 5.15 19.75
C LYS A 447 18.39 5.53 19.45
N ARG A 448 18.10 5.96 18.23
CA ARG A 448 16.77 6.31 17.69
C ARG A 448 16.73 6.04 16.19
N PRO A 449 16.29 4.86 15.73
CA PRO A 449 16.25 4.56 14.30
C PRO A 449 15.24 5.43 13.53
N LEU A 450 14.09 5.77 14.11
CA LEU A 450 13.02 6.53 13.45
C LEU A 450 13.01 8.03 13.80
N GLU A 451 14.15 8.59 14.25
CA GLU A 451 14.25 10.01 14.60
C GLU A 451 13.93 10.92 13.41
N GLY A 452 12.98 11.85 13.62
CA GLY A 452 12.51 12.78 12.59
C GLY A 452 11.41 12.22 11.67
N LEU A 453 10.88 11.03 11.95
CA LEU A 453 9.70 10.46 11.29
C LEU A 453 8.42 10.77 12.09
N LYS A 454 7.36 11.23 11.41
CA LYS A 454 6.02 11.39 11.99
C LYS A 454 5.19 10.11 11.78
N VAL A 455 4.63 9.55 12.83
CA VAL A 455 3.64 8.47 12.78
C VAL A 455 2.28 9.07 13.06
N VAL A 456 1.49 9.24 12.00
CA VAL A 456 0.17 9.85 12.04
C VAL A 456 -0.86 8.74 12.16
N ILE A 457 -1.54 8.69 13.31
CA ILE A 457 -2.55 7.69 13.62
C ILE A 457 -3.87 8.09 12.96
N ILE A 458 -4.41 7.20 12.14
CA ILE A 458 -5.66 7.35 11.38
C ILE A 458 -6.66 6.22 11.73
N HIS A 459 -7.83 6.26 11.10
CA HIS A 459 -8.90 5.25 11.19
C HIS A 459 -9.35 4.88 12.63
N VAL A 460 -9.21 5.79 13.60
CA VAL A 460 -9.55 5.53 15.00
C VAL A 460 -11.06 5.30 15.12
N LYS A 461 -11.49 4.18 15.74
CA LYS A 461 -12.91 3.84 15.86
C LYS A 461 -13.46 4.38 17.18
N ASP A 462 -14.57 5.11 17.10
CA ASP A 462 -15.19 5.67 18.30
C ASP A 462 -16.03 4.62 19.04
N ARG A 463 -16.04 4.70 20.37
CA ARG A 463 -16.88 3.89 21.25
C ARG A 463 -18.32 4.41 21.29
N LEU A 464 -18.52 5.71 21.06
CA LEU A 464 -19.77 6.43 21.28
C LEU A 464 -20.32 6.27 22.71
N ASP A 465 -19.42 6.24 23.71
CA ASP A 465 -19.72 6.20 25.15
C ASP A 465 -19.19 7.46 25.87
N ASP A 466 -19.59 7.67 27.13
CA ASP A 466 -19.08 8.75 28.01
C ASP A 466 -17.62 8.49 28.48
N GLY A 467 -16.87 7.64 27.78
CA GLY A 467 -15.53 7.21 28.13
C GLY A 467 -14.43 8.23 27.80
N PRO A 468 -13.16 7.90 28.12
CA PRO A 468 -12.03 8.70 27.66
C PRO A 468 -11.91 8.61 26.14
N ASN A 469 -11.73 9.75 25.47
CA ASN A 469 -11.51 9.79 24.02
C ASN A 469 -10.45 8.74 23.57
N VAL A 470 -10.81 7.93 22.58
CA VAL A 470 -10.04 6.75 22.16
C VAL A 470 -8.66 7.14 21.64
N GLY A 471 -8.55 8.17 20.80
CA GLY A 471 -7.27 8.68 20.29
C GLY A 471 -6.32 9.14 21.41
N ASN A 472 -6.83 9.88 22.40
CA ASN A 472 -6.06 10.28 23.59
C ASN A 472 -5.65 9.11 24.49
N THR A 473 -6.33 7.96 24.38
CA THR A 473 -6.00 6.72 25.09
C THR A 473 -4.93 5.93 24.34
N ILE A 474 -5.09 5.78 23.02
CA ILE A 474 -4.11 5.22 22.08
C ILE A 474 -2.77 5.94 22.19
N LEU A 475 -2.74 7.29 22.15
CA LEU A 475 -1.49 8.05 22.21
C LEU A 475 -0.67 7.76 23.48
N LYS A 476 -1.35 7.62 24.63
CA LYS A 476 -0.70 7.26 25.89
C LYS A 476 -0.17 5.83 25.86
N GLN A 477 -0.93 4.89 25.30
CA GLN A 477 -0.52 3.49 25.17
C GLN A 477 0.66 3.31 24.22
N LEU A 478 0.71 4.04 23.10
CA LEU A 478 1.86 4.08 22.18
C LEU A 478 3.12 4.57 22.89
N HIS A 479 3.06 5.70 23.60
CA HIS A 479 4.20 6.21 24.36
C HIS A 479 4.64 5.28 25.51
N ASN A 480 3.70 4.62 26.20
CA ASN A 480 4.04 3.63 27.22
C ASN A 480 4.83 2.46 26.60
N PHE A 481 4.31 1.83 25.54
CA PHE A 481 4.99 0.73 24.84
C PHE A 481 6.30 1.13 24.14
N GLU A 482 6.48 2.39 23.75
CA GLU A 482 7.79 2.91 23.33
C GLU A 482 8.73 3.04 24.54
N SER A 483 8.27 3.56 25.68
CA SER A 483 9.09 3.70 26.89
C SER A 483 9.52 2.37 27.51
N GLU A 484 8.79 1.29 27.23
CA GLU A 484 9.12 -0.09 27.60
C GLU A 484 10.12 -0.77 26.63
N THR A 485 10.57 -0.09 25.56
CA THR A 485 11.61 -0.63 24.67
C THR A 485 13.02 -0.53 25.28
N GLU A 486 13.91 -1.48 24.94
CA GLU A 486 15.35 -1.33 25.20
C GLU A 486 15.99 -0.14 24.46
N SER A 487 15.37 0.31 23.36
CA SER A 487 15.90 1.32 22.46
C SER A 487 14.73 2.09 21.85
N PRO A 488 14.48 3.35 22.29
CA PRO A 488 13.38 4.16 21.80
C PRO A 488 13.39 4.30 20.28
N LEU A 489 12.21 4.30 19.68
CA LEU A 489 12.05 4.43 18.23
C LEU A 489 12.45 5.85 17.78
N GLY A 490 12.00 6.86 18.53
CA GLY A 490 12.33 8.27 18.31
C GLY A 490 11.42 8.99 17.30
N CYS A 491 10.33 8.36 16.87
CA CYS A 491 9.32 8.95 16.00
C CYS A 491 8.34 9.85 16.78
N GLU A 492 7.70 10.79 16.09
CA GLU A 492 6.66 11.67 16.63
C GLU A 492 5.27 11.04 16.40
N PHE A 493 4.56 10.64 17.47
CA PHE A 493 3.19 10.14 17.37
C PHE A 493 2.18 11.29 17.32
N ILE A 494 1.30 11.30 16.31
CA ILE A 494 0.29 12.34 16.09
C ILE A 494 -1.08 11.67 15.91
N ILE A 495 -2.06 11.98 16.77
CA ILE A 495 -3.47 11.60 16.52
C ILE A 495 -4.05 12.58 15.49
N SER A 496 -4.63 12.05 14.40
CA SER A 496 -5.17 12.88 13.33
C SER A 496 -6.64 13.27 13.55
N HIS A 497 -7.01 14.47 13.06
CA HIS A 497 -8.38 15.00 13.14
C HIS A 497 -8.79 15.72 11.86
N SER A 498 -10.09 15.74 11.54
CA SER A 498 -10.63 16.54 10.43
C SER A 498 -10.17 18.00 10.52
N GLY A 499 -9.83 18.60 9.38
CA GLY A 499 -9.32 19.96 9.26
C GLY A 499 -7.82 20.13 9.54
N GLN A 500 -7.13 19.10 10.05
CA GLN A 500 -5.69 19.15 10.29
C GLN A 500 -4.89 19.26 8.99
N SER A 501 -3.81 20.05 9.01
CA SER A 501 -2.84 20.16 7.93
C SER A 501 -1.46 19.72 8.40
N ILE A 502 -0.84 18.80 7.68
CA ILE A 502 0.47 18.23 7.97
C ILE A 502 1.41 18.57 6.82
N TYR A 503 2.43 19.37 7.12
CA TYR A 503 3.48 19.79 6.19
C TYR A 503 4.76 18.96 6.40
N LEU A 504 5.44 18.61 5.30
CA LEU A 504 6.53 17.62 5.22
C LEU A 504 7.67 18.10 4.31
#